data_AF-A0A538LYX3-F1
#
_entry.id   AF-A0A538LYX3-F1
#
_cell.length_a   1.000
_cell.length_b   1.000
_cell.length_c   1.000
_cell.angle_alpha   90.00
_cell.angle_beta   90.00
_cell.angle_gamma   90.00
#
_symmetry.space_group_name_H-M   'P 1'
#
loop_
_entity.id
_entity.type
_entity.pdbx_description
1 polymer ?
#
loop_
_entity_poly.entity_id
_entity_poly.type
_entity_poly.pdbx_seq_one_letter_code
_entity_poly.pdbx_strand_id
1 'polypeptide(L)'
;MPRRWSPHGSVVKALAAGVPMVMMPFGRDQVEIAARAAYAGAGVRIRPGASPARIARAVREVLDDSAFREAAARAARTIAAEQSRDAAADALEELAGASRSDGALFGARAAVPGSAS
;
A
#
# COMPACT_ATOMS: atom_id res chain seq x y z
N MET A 1 9.82 -16.73 -16.47
CA MET A 1 8.77 -15.74 -16.20
C MET A 1 9.42 -14.45 -15.69
N PRO A 2 9.38 -13.32 -16.41
CA PRO A 2 9.94 -12.07 -15.88
C PRO A 2 9.03 -11.57 -14.75
N ARG A 3 9.61 -11.25 -13.60
CA ARG A 3 8.86 -10.72 -12.45
C ARG A 3 8.29 -9.35 -12.85
N ARG A 4 6.96 -9.23 -12.84
CA ARG A 4 6.25 -7.98 -13.10
C ARG A 4 6.62 -6.98 -12.00
N TRP A 5 7.51 -6.04 -12.30
CA TRP A 5 7.90 -4.99 -11.37
C TRP A 5 6.76 -3.97 -11.30
N SER A 6 6.01 -3.97 -10.19
CA SER A 6 5.08 -2.90 -9.87
C SER A 6 5.84 -1.79 -9.14
N PRO A 7 5.86 -0.54 -9.64
CA PRO A 7 6.55 0.58 -8.98
C PRO A 7 6.02 0.83 -7.56
N HIS A 8 4.75 0.55 -7.31
CA HIS A 8 4.14 0.60 -5.97
C HIS A 8 4.89 -0.29 -4.96
N GLY A 9 5.27 -1.51 -5.38
CA GLY A 9 5.92 -2.47 -4.49
C GLY A 9 7.32 -2.04 -4.06
N SER A 10 8.04 -1.28 -4.89
CA SER A 10 9.36 -0.74 -4.51
C SER A 10 9.26 0.44 -3.58
N VAL A 11 8.29 1.34 -3.80
CA VAL A 11 8.08 2.50 -2.92
C VAL A 11 7.66 2.04 -1.52
N VAL A 12 6.68 1.14 -1.44
CA VAL A 12 6.23 0.60 -0.14
C VAL A 12 7.38 -0.09 0.59
N LYS A 13 8.21 -0.87 -0.10
CA LYS A 13 9.39 -1.52 0.53
C LYS A 13 10.41 -0.52 1.07
N ALA A 14 10.74 0.51 0.29
CA ALA A 14 11.68 1.53 0.73
C ALA A 14 11.15 2.31 1.96
N LEU A 15 9.89 2.72 1.92
CA LEU A 15 9.26 3.44 3.02
C LEU A 15 9.04 2.56 4.26
N ALA A 16 8.70 1.28 4.10
CA ALA A 16 8.63 0.32 5.20
C ALA A 16 9.99 0.16 5.91
N ALA A 17 11.09 0.28 5.16
CA ALA A 17 12.45 0.28 5.72
C ALA A 17 12.89 1.65 6.27
N GLY A 18 12.01 2.67 6.26
CA GLY A 18 12.33 4.02 6.72
C GLY A 18 13.33 4.76 5.83
N VAL A 19 13.41 4.40 4.55
CA VAL A 19 14.37 4.99 3.59
C VAL A 19 13.66 6.06 2.74
N PRO A 20 14.11 7.34 2.80
CA PRO A 20 13.57 8.39 1.95
C PRO A 20 13.99 8.22 0.48
N MET A 21 13.23 8.80 -0.44
CA MET A 21 13.34 8.47 -1.87
C MET A 21 13.58 9.67 -2.79
N VAL A 22 14.40 9.47 -3.83
CA VAL A 22 14.42 10.34 -5.02
C VAL A 22 13.70 9.62 -6.15
N MET A 23 12.65 10.22 -6.70
CA MET A 23 11.74 9.57 -7.65
C MET A 23 11.72 10.28 -9.00
N MET A 24 11.94 9.52 -10.08
CA MET A 24 11.83 9.98 -11.46
C MET A 24 10.68 9.23 -12.16
N PRO A 25 9.44 9.74 -12.13
CA PRO A 25 8.30 9.03 -12.70
C PRO A 25 8.25 9.17 -14.22
N PHE A 26 8.05 8.06 -14.93
CA PHE A 26 7.93 8.01 -16.40
C PHE A 26 6.48 7.89 -16.90
N GLY A 27 5.49 7.91 -16.00
CA GLY A 27 4.06 7.91 -16.34
C GLY A 27 3.24 6.91 -15.53
N ARG A 28 1.96 6.76 -15.90
CA ARG A 28 0.97 5.94 -15.19
C ARG A 28 0.83 6.35 -13.71
N ASP A 29 0.65 5.36 -12.85
CA ASP A 29 0.59 5.48 -11.40
C ASP A 29 1.82 6.15 -10.77
N GLN A 30 3.00 6.08 -11.39
CA GLN A 30 4.25 6.60 -10.82
C GLN A 30 4.19 8.08 -10.49
N VAL A 31 3.45 8.87 -11.28
CA VAL A 31 3.32 10.31 -11.07
C VAL A 31 2.59 10.58 -9.74
N GLU A 32 1.49 9.87 -9.52
CA GLU A 32 0.68 9.97 -8.30
C GLU A 32 1.44 9.41 -7.09
N ILE A 33 2.12 8.27 -7.23
CA ILE A 33 2.95 7.70 -6.15
C ILE A 33 4.05 8.68 -5.75
N ALA A 34 4.74 9.28 -6.73
CA ALA A 34 5.79 10.27 -6.46
C ALA A 34 5.23 11.54 -5.82
N ALA A 35 4.03 11.97 -6.21
CA ALA A 35 3.35 13.11 -5.61
C ALA A 35 3.01 12.84 -4.14
N ARG A 36 2.48 11.65 -3.82
CA ARG A 36 2.17 11.26 -2.43
C ARG A 36 3.40 11.13 -1.56
N ALA A 37 4.48 10.53 -2.07
CA ALA A 37 5.74 10.43 -1.33
C ALA A 37 6.32 11.82 -1.04
N ALA A 38 6.26 12.74 -2.01
CA ALA A 38 6.67 14.12 -1.82
C ALA A 38 5.77 14.89 -0.85
N TYR A 39 4.46 14.72 -0.95
CA TYR A 39 3.50 15.31 -0.02
C TYR A 39 3.72 14.83 1.43
N ALA A 40 4.06 13.56 1.61
CA ALA A 40 4.40 13.00 2.92
C ALA A 40 5.76 13.48 3.44
N GLY A 41 6.54 14.23 2.64
CA GLY A 41 7.91 14.64 2.96
C GLY A 41 8.91 13.49 2.95
N ALA A 42 8.53 12.30 2.48
CA ALA A 42 9.38 11.10 2.49
C ALA A 42 10.17 10.92 1.17
N GLY A 43 10.08 11.89 0.26
CA GLY A 43 10.90 11.88 -0.95
C GLY A 43 10.77 13.15 -1.78
N VAL A 44 11.58 13.22 -2.83
CA VAL A 44 11.56 14.31 -3.81
C VAL A 44 11.31 13.77 -5.20
N ARG A 45 10.58 14.55 -6.00
CA ARG A 45 10.28 14.22 -7.39
C ARG A 45 11.19 15.00 -8.34
N ILE A 46 11.90 14.28 -9.20
CA ILE A 46 12.68 14.84 -10.31
C ILE A 46 12.03 14.49 -11.65
N ARG A 47 12.28 15.33 -12.68
CA ARG A 47 11.72 15.12 -14.01
C ARG A 47 12.53 14.06 -14.78
N PRO A 48 11.90 13.25 -15.65
CA PRO A 48 12.61 12.52 -16.69
C PRO A 48 13.56 13.44 -17.47
N GLY A 49 14.75 12.93 -17.79
CA GLY A 49 15.80 13.72 -18.45
C GLY A 49 16.54 14.69 -17.53
N ALA A 50 16.37 14.60 -16.20
CA ALA A 50 17.20 15.35 -15.27
C ALA A 50 18.69 15.03 -15.48
N SER A 51 19.53 16.07 -15.50
CA SER A 51 20.97 15.90 -15.63
C SER A 51 21.56 15.15 -14.42
N PRO A 52 22.73 14.50 -14.57
CA PRO A 52 23.42 13.86 -13.46
C PRO A 52 23.64 14.81 -12.26
N ALA A 53 23.97 16.07 -12.53
CA ALA A 53 24.12 17.10 -11.50
C ALA A 53 22.81 17.35 -10.72
N ARG A 54 21.66 17.33 -11.41
CA ARG A 54 20.35 17.51 -10.76
C ARG A 54 19.96 16.28 -9.93
N ILE A 55 20.27 15.08 -10.41
CA ILE A 55 20.08 13.84 -9.63
C ILE A 55 20.93 13.89 -8.36
N ALA A 56 22.23 14.20 -8.50
CA ALA A 56 23.15 14.27 -7.37
C ALA A 56 22.73 15.32 -6.33
N ARG A 57 22.20 16.46 -6.77
CA ARG A 57 21.65 17.48 -5.87
C ARG A 57 20.43 16.97 -5.11
N ALA A 58 19.48 16.32 -5.78
CA ALA A 58 18.29 15.77 -5.14
C ALA A 58 18.65 14.67 -4.13
N VAL A 59 19.66 13.86 -4.44
CA VAL A 59 20.19 12.85 -3.50
C VAL A 59 20.79 13.53 -2.27
N ARG A 60 21.63 14.55 -2.45
CA ARG A 60 22.20 15.32 -1.32
C ARG A 60 21.12 15.96 -0.46
N GLU A 61 20.14 16.62 -1.07
CA GLU A 61 18.99 17.21 -0.37
C GLU A 61 18.31 16.19 0.55
N VAL A 62 18.03 14.98 0.05
CA VAL A 62 17.39 13.91 0.83
C VAL A 62 18.30 13.33 1.93
N LEU A 63 19.62 13.37 1.75
CA LEU A 63 20.58 12.84 2.72
C LEU A 63 20.95 13.86 3.81
N ASP A 64 21.02 15.14 3.46
CA ASP A 64 21.50 16.23 4.32
C ASP A 64 20.37 16.79 5.23
N ASP A 65 19.11 16.74 4.77
CA ASP A 65 17.96 17.17 5.56
C ASP A 65 17.32 15.98 6.31
N SER A 66 17.44 15.99 7.64
CA SER A 66 16.91 14.93 8.51
C SER A 66 15.38 14.79 8.43
N ALA A 67 14.66 15.83 8.00
CA ALA A 67 13.20 15.81 7.89
C ALA A 67 12.72 14.70 6.94
N PHE A 68 13.48 14.39 5.87
CA PHE A 68 13.16 13.28 4.97
C PHE A 68 13.26 11.93 5.66
N ARG A 69 14.30 11.72 6.46
CA ARG A 69 14.50 10.48 7.22
C ARG A 69 13.42 10.32 8.29
N GLU A 70 13.06 11.40 8.98
CA GLU A 70 11.99 11.40 9.97
C GLU A 70 10.62 11.10 9.33
N ALA A 71 10.35 11.67 8.15
CA ALA A 71 9.14 11.39 7.38
C ALA A 71 9.08 9.94 6.92
N ALA A 72 10.17 9.40 6.39
CA ALA A 72 10.25 7.99 6.01
C ALA A 72 10.07 7.07 7.22
N ALA A 73 10.64 7.42 8.38
CA ALA A 73 10.44 6.67 9.62
C ALA A 73 8.98 6.74 10.13
N ARG A 74 8.28 7.87 9.95
CA ARG A 74 6.84 7.96 10.21
C ARG A 74 6.06 7.02 9.31
N ALA A 75 6.35 7.02 8.01
CA ALA A 75 5.72 6.12 7.05
C ALA A 75 5.97 4.64 7.40
N ALA A 76 7.19 4.28 7.80
CA ALA A 76 7.54 2.94 8.26
C ALA A 76 6.67 2.48 9.43
N ARG A 77 6.47 3.34 10.44
CA ARG A 77 5.61 3.04 11.60
C ARG A 77 4.16 2.85 11.19
N THR A 78 3.63 3.69 10.30
CA THR A 78 2.27 3.53 9.78
C THR A 78 2.13 2.20 9.03
N ILE A 79 3.05 1.87 8.14
CA ILE A 79 3.02 0.61 7.39
C ILE A 79 3.10 -0.59 8.33
N ALA A 80 3.96 -0.56 9.34
CA ALA A 80 4.07 -1.63 10.33
C ALA A 80 2.78 -1.81 11.14
N ALA A 81 2.14 -0.71 11.55
CA ALA A 81 0.87 -0.75 12.26
C ALA A 81 -0.25 -1.37 11.40
N GLU A 82 -0.32 -1.01 10.12
CA GLU A 82 -1.28 -1.58 9.16
C GLU A 82 -1.00 -3.06 8.86
N GLN A 83 0.27 -3.50 8.84
CA GLN A 83 0.61 -4.92 8.64
C GLN A 83 0.36 -5.77 9.89
N SER A 84 0.51 -5.18 11.08
CA SER A 84 0.27 -5.88 12.35
C SER A 84 -1.21 -6.15 12.60
N ARG A 85 -2.09 -5.34 11.99
CA ARG A 85 -3.52 -5.59 11.91
C ARG A 85 -3.69 -6.44 10.66
N ASP A 86 -4.00 -7.72 10.78
CA ASP A 86 -4.35 -8.52 9.60
C ASP A 86 -5.76 -8.15 9.13
N ALA A 87 -6.01 -6.86 8.94
CA ALA A 87 -7.33 -6.29 8.68
C ALA A 87 -7.94 -6.84 7.40
N ALA A 88 -7.11 -7.31 6.48
CA ALA A 88 -7.56 -8.06 5.31
C ALA A 88 -8.09 -9.45 5.70
N ALA A 89 -7.37 -10.20 6.54
CA ALA A 89 -7.89 -11.46 7.08
C ALA A 89 -9.13 -11.23 7.95
N ASP A 90 -9.11 -10.26 8.88
CA ASP A 90 -10.24 -9.92 9.75
C ASP A 90 -11.49 -9.58 8.91
N ALA A 91 -11.35 -8.74 7.88
CA ALA A 91 -12.44 -8.38 6.99
C ALA A 91 -12.95 -9.57 6.16
N LEU A 92 -12.06 -10.47 5.73
CA LEU A 92 -12.44 -11.70 5.03
C LEU A 92 -13.17 -12.67 5.97
N GLU A 93 -12.73 -12.79 7.21
CA GLU A 93 -13.36 -13.61 8.25
C GLU A 93 -14.75 -13.07 8.59
N GLU A 94 -14.90 -11.76 8.74
CA GLU A 94 -16.19 -11.09 8.97
C GLU A 94 -17.16 -11.32 7.80
N LEU A 95 -16.70 -11.13 6.56
CA LEU A 95 -17.51 -11.36 5.36
C LEU A 95 -17.94 -12.83 5.23
N ALA A 96 -17.02 -13.76 5.52
CA ALA A 96 -17.32 -15.19 5.52
C ALA A 96 -18.30 -15.58 6.64
N GLY A 97 -18.24 -14.90 7.79
CA GLY A 97 -19.20 -15.04 8.88
C GLY A 97 -20.60 -14.59 8.47
N ALA A 98 -20.72 -13.39 7.91
CA ALA A 98 -21.98 -12.82 7.44
C ALA A 98 -22.66 -13.68 6.35
N SER A 99 -21.87 -14.19 5.39
CA SER A 99 -22.41 -15.05 4.32
C SER A 99 -22.97 -16.38 4.85
N ARG A 100 -22.38 -16.96 5.92
CA ARG A 100 -22.91 -18.16 6.58
C ARG A 100 -24.22 -17.89 7.32
N SER A 101 -24.36 -16.71 7.93
CA SER A 101 -25.59 -16.28 8.60
C SER A 101 -26.75 -16.08 7.62
N ASP A 102 -26.48 -15.50 6.44
CA ASP A 102 -27.49 -15.37 5.38
C ASP A 102 -27.91 -16.73 4.80
N GLY A 103 -26.97 -17.66 4.61
CA GLY A 103 -27.27 -19.02 4.15
C GLY A 103 -28.09 -19.85 5.15
N ALA A 104 -27.87 -19.67 6.46
CA ALA A 104 -28.63 -20.34 7.51
C ALA A 104 -30.10 -19.88 7.58
N LEU A 105 -30.38 -18.62 7.24
CA LEU A 105 -31.74 -18.08 7.15
C LEU A 105 -32.53 -18.64 5.94
N PHE A 106 -31.85 -18.95 4.83
CA PHE A 106 -32.48 -19.57 3.66
C PHE A 106 -32.65 -21.09 3.76
N GLY A 107 -31.84 -21.80 4.55
CA GLY A 107 -31.92 -23.25 4.72
C GLY A 107 -33.03 -23.75 5.66
N ALA A 108 -33.65 -22.86 6.45
CA ALA A 108 -34.58 -23.25 7.52
C ALA A 108 -36.05 -23.44 7.09
N ARG A 109 -36.37 -23.43 5.78
CA ARG A 109 -37.77 -23.47 5.32
C ARG A 109 -38.03 -24.47 4.20
N ALA A 110 -38.12 -25.77 4.55
CA ALA A 110 -38.92 -26.77 3.81
C ALA A 110 -39.05 -28.10 4.59
N ALA A 111 -39.64 -28.08 5.80
CA ALA A 111 -40.27 -29.29 6.33
C ALA A 111 -41.76 -29.25 5.91
N VAL A 112 -42.07 -29.89 4.78
CA VAL A 112 -43.47 -30.13 4.39
C VAL A 112 -43.96 -31.33 5.20
N PRO A 113 -44.98 -31.18 6.07
CA PRO A 113 -45.50 -32.31 6.83
C PRO A 113 -46.31 -33.24 5.92
N GLY A 114 -46.22 -34.53 6.22
CA GLY A 114 -46.49 -35.63 5.30
C GLY A 114 -47.94 -35.81 4.85
N SER A 115 -48.07 -36.49 3.71
CA SER A 115 -49.30 -37.15 3.30
C SER A 115 -49.19 -38.65 3.61
N ALA A 116 -49.80 -39.07 4.71
CA ALA A 116 -50.18 -40.45 4.91
C ALA A 116 -51.50 -40.69 4.14
N SER A 117 -51.46 -41.63 3.19
CA SER A 117 -52.46 -42.69 2.94
C SER A 117 -52.22 -43.32 1.57
#